data_AF-A0A7Y0ENR0-F1
#
_entry.id   AF-A0A7Y0ENR0-F1
#
_cell.length_a   1.000
_cell.length_b   1.000
_cell.length_c   1.000
_cell.angle_alpha   90.00
_cell.angle_beta   90.00
_cell.angle_gamma   90.00
#
_symmetry.space_group_name_H-M   'P 1'
#
loop_
_entity.id
_entity.type
_entity.pdbx_description
1 polymer ?
#
loop_
_entity_poly.entity_id
_entity_poly.type
_entity_poly.pdbx_seq_one_letter_code
_entity_poly.pdbx_strand_id
1 'polypeptide(L)'
;MADEKPKKQSTIKQIIRIYQYTAKEDKVLPALLAGAFLLPVVLEVVLGLVFKWGVITWIFTVITAIMLGLLLATIVLTRRADMVGYKQIEGKPGAAIGVLGNMNKAGFVFPQEPVWVDPKTKDAIWRGTSINGIYLIGEGEYGRIMRAMDRQEREIKGVTAGSSIPVYRIAVGRGPKQVALKDVRKAVTRAKSYLPTDHKNPLIAKIHPRRRFLLTKSEQDTLNDRLRTLQAKRGYAVPKGIDPTHPQRVSRRAMRGR
;
A
#
# COMPACT_ATOMS: atom_id res chain seq x y z
N MET A 1 16.30 17.68 25.63
CA MET A 1 16.38 16.20 25.68
C MET A 1 17.04 15.75 24.39
N ALA A 2 18.24 15.19 24.46
CA ALA A 2 18.96 14.71 23.29
C ALA A 2 18.15 13.58 22.64
N ASP A 3 17.92 13.73 21.35
CA ASP A 3 17.25 12.78 20.47
C ASP A 3 18.12 11.51 20.38
N GLU A 4 17.88 10.53 21.26
CA GLU A 4 18.49 9.21 21.15
C GLU A 4 18.02 8.59 19.83
N LYS A 5 18.88 8.67 18.80
CA LYS A 5 18.66 7.97 17.53
C LYS A 5 18.30 6.52 17.85
N PRO A 6 17.12 6.03 17.42
CA PRO A 6 16.67 4.70 17.78
C PRO A 6 17.72 3.69 17.37
N LYS A 7 18.31 3.00 18.36
CA LYS A 7 19.38 2.02 18.19
C LYS A 7 18.90 1.00 17.16
N LYS A 8 19.52 0.97 15.97
CA LYS A 8 19.15 0.02 14.90
C LYS A 8 19.14 -1.38 15.49
N GLN A 9 17.94 -1.93 15.65
CA GLN A 9 17.77 -3.27 16.20
C GLN A 9 18.54 -4.25 15.31
N SER A 10 19.31 -5.15 15.91
CA SER A 10 20.02 -6.20 15.15
C SER A 10 19.04 -6.96 14.27
N THR A 11 19.38 -7.15 12.99
CA THR A 11 18.56 -7.88 12.00
C THR A 11 18.13 -9.26 12.51
N ILE A 12 19.01 -9.94 13.27
CA ILE A 12 18.72 -11.24 13.88
C ILE A 12 17.59 -11.11 14.91
N LYS A 13 17.65 -10.10 15.78
CA LYS A 13 16.59 -9.84 16.77
C LYS A 13 15.25 -9.50 16.11
N GLN A 14 15.28 -8.82 14.96
CA GLN A 14 14.07 -8.53 14.18
C GLN A 14 13.45 -9.82 13.63
N ILE A 15 14.25 -10.70 13.03
CA ILE A 15 13.79 -12.00 12.51
C ILE A 15 13.19 -12.85 13.63
N ILE A 16 13.88 -12.95 14.79
CA ILE A 16 13.39 -13.69 15.95
C ILE A 16 12.04 -13.16 16.42
N ARG A 17 11.88 -11.82 16.47
CA ARG A 17 10.62 -11.19 16.88
C ARG A 17 9.49 -11.48 15.90
N ILE A 18 9.75 -11.43 14.59
CA ILE A 18 8.77 -11.77 13.55
C ILE A 18 8.37 -13.24 13.67
N TYR A 19 9.32 -14.14 13.87
CA TYR A 19 9.05 -15.56 14.09
C TYR A 19 8.18 -15.78 15.33
N GLN A 20 8.55 -15.22 16.48
CA GLN A 20 7.78 -15.35 17.72
C GLN A 20 6.36 -14.78 17.59
N TYR A 21 6.21 -13.65 16.90
CA TYR A 21 4.90 -13.05 16.62
C TYR A 21 4.04 -13.95 15.72
N THR A 22 4.64 -14.50 14.66
CA THR A 22 3.93 -15.32 13.67
C THR A 22 3.59 -16.71 14.21
N ALA A 23 4.51 -17.35 14.94
CA ALA A 23 4.35 -18.69 15.50
C ALA A 23 3.25 -18.76 16.59
N LYS A 24 2.95 -17.64 17.25
CA LYS A 24 1.83 -17.56 18.21
C LYS A 24 0.47 -17.78 17.53
N GLU A 25 0.33 -17.30 16.30
CA GLU A 25 -0.92 -17.36 15.52
C GLU A 25 -0.93 -18.54 14.54
N ASP A 26 0.21 -18.84 13.91
CA ASP A 26 0.38 -19.96 12.97
C ASP A 26 1.24 -21.07 13.60
N LYS A 27 0.58 -22.01 14.27
CA LYS A 27 1.22 -23.16 14.92
C LYS A 27 1.92 -24.12 13.95
N VAL A 28 1.60 -24.05 12.65
CA VAL A 28 2.18 -24.90 11.60
C VAL A 28 3.49 -24.28 11.06
N LEU A 29 3.76 -23.01 11.39
CA LEU A 29 4.95 -22.28 10.94
C LEU A 29 6.26 -23.04 11.19
N PRO A 30 6.55 -23.63 12.38
CA PRO A 30 7.82 -24.31 12.61
C PRO A 30 8.00 -25.51 11.68
N ALA A 31 6.94 -26.29 11.45
CA ALA A 31 6.97 -27.42 10.53
C ALA A 31 7.19 -26.98 9.08
N LEU A 32 6.60 -25.87 8.67
CA LEU A 32 6.79 -25.32 7.32
C LEU A 32 8.20 -24.77 7.11
N LEU A 33 8.79 -24.13 8.12
CA LEU A 33 10.17 -23.65 8.04
C LEU A 33 11.15 -24.81 8.00
N ALA A 34 10.94 -25.83 8.84
CA ALA A 34 11.74 -27.06 8.81
C ALA A 34 11.62 -27.74 7.44
N GLY A 35 10.40 -27.89 6.91
CA GLY A 35 10.17 -28.46 5.58
C GLY A 35 10.82 -27.64 4.47
N ALA A 36 10.66 -26.31 4.47
CA ALA A 36 11.24 -25.43 3.45
C ALA A 36 12.76 -25.43 3.44
N PHE A 37 13.40 -25.60 4.60
CA PHE A 37 14.85 -25.70 4.71
C PHE A 37 15.37 -27.10 4.37
N LEU A 38 14.76 -28.15 4.93
CA LEU A 38 15.25 -29.52 4.79
C LEU A 38 14.95 -30.13 3.42
N LEU A 39 13.84 -29.77 2.78
CA LEU A 39 13.44 -30.35 1.49
C LEU A 39 14.52 -30.23 0.40
N PRO A 40 15.09 -29.05 0.11
CA PRO A 40 16.16 -28.95 -0.90
C PRO A 40 17.45 -29.65 -0.46
N VAL A 41 17.78 -29.63 0.84
CA VAL A 41 18.99 -30.28 1.35
C VAL A 41 18.88 -31.81 1.21
N VAL A 42 17.76 -32.40 1.63
CA VAL A 42 17.51 -33.83 1.50
C VAL A 42 17.45 -34.25 0.03
N LEU A 43 16.81 -33.44 -0.82
CA LEU A 43 16.74 -33.68 -2.25
C LEU A 43 18.14 -33.72 -2.88
N GLU A 44 19.00 -32.74 -2.57
CA GLU A 44 20.36 -32.69 -3.11
C GLU A 44 21.24 -33.84 -2.61
N VAL A 45 21.10 -34.23 -1.35
CA VAL A 45 21.82 -35.38 -0.79
C VAL A 45 21.41 -36.67 -1.50
N VAL A 46 20.11 -36.89 -1.71
CA VAL A 46 19.61 -38.07 -2.45
C VAL A 46 20.10 -38.05 -3.90
N LEU A 47 20.05 -36.91 -4.57
CA LEU A 47 20.57 -36.77 -5.94
C LEU A 47 22.07 -37.06 -6.00
N GLY A 48 22.87 -36.50 -5.08
CA GLY A 48 24.31 -36.74 -5.02
C GLY A 48 24.66 -38.23 -4.87
N LEU A 49 23.89 -38.97 -4.06
CA LEU A 49 24.07 -40.41 -3.87
C LEU A 49 23.65 -41.24 -5.09
N VAL A 50 22.50 -40.92 -5.69
CA VAL A 50 21.96 -41.65 -6.86
C VAL A 50 22.83 -41.47 -8.10
N PHE A 51 23.27 -40.24 -8.37
CA PHE A 51 24.07 -39.90 -9.55
C PHE A 51 25.58 -40.08 -9.36
N LYS A 52 26.02 -40.48 -8.16
CA LYS A 52 27.44 -40.73 -7.81
C LYS A 52 28.37 -39.59 -8.24
N TRP A 53 28.01 -38.36 -7.90
CA TRP A 53 28.81 -37.19 -8.26
C TRP A 53 30.19 -37.22 -7.60
N GLY A 54 31.18 -36.61 -8.26
CA GLY A 54 32.51 -36.42 -7.67
C GLY A 54 32.43 -35.58 -6.39
N VAL A 55 33.34 -35.85 -5.44
CA VAL A 55 33.36 -35.24 -4.10
C VAL A 55 33.27 -33.72 -4.16
N ILE A 56 33.98 -33.09 -5.10
CA ILE A 56 34.00 -31.62 -5.27
C ILE A 56 32.60 -31.12 -5.69
N THR A 57 32.01 -31.71 -6.73
CA THR A 57 30.66 -31.34 -7.22
C THR A 57 29.61 -31.54 -6.12
N TRP A 58 29.74 -32.62 -5.33
CA TRP A 58 28.81 -32.91 -4.25
C TRP A 58 28.88 -31.88 -3.12
N ILE A 59 30.06 -31.40 -2.75
CA ILE A 59 30.21 -30.35 -1.74
C ILE A 59 29.55 -29.04 -2.20
N PHE A 60 29.83 -28.58 -3.42
CA PHE A 60 29.28 -27.32 -3.94
C PHE A 60 27.75 -27.35 -4.07
N THR A 61 27.20 -28.49 -4.46
CA THR A 61 25.76 -28.68 -4.61
C THR A 61 25.05 -28.71 -3.26
N VAL A 62 25.60 -29.41 -2.25
CA VAL A 62 25.06 -29.38 -0.88
C VAL A 62 25.08 -27.96 -0.28
N ILE A 63 26.17 -27.21 -0.45
CA ILE A 63 26.24 -25.81 0.01
C ILE A 63 25.14 -24.98 -0.67
N THR A 64 24.96 -25.15 -1.98
CA THR A 64 23.92 -24.47 -2.75
C THR A 64 22.52 -24.84 -2.24
N ALA A 65 22.27 -26.11 -1.92
CA ALA A 65 21.01 -26.59 -1.38
C ALA A 65 20.71 -25.99 0.01
N ILE A 66 21.73 -25.84 0.88
CA ILE A 66 21.61 -25.16 2.17
C ILE A 66 21.23 -23.69 1.97
N MET A 67 21.90 -22.99 1.05
CA MET A 67 21.58 -21.60 0.72
C MET A 67 20.15 -21.46 0.18
N LEU A 68 19.73 -22.38 -0.70
CA LEU A 68 18.37 -22.44 -1.22
C LEU A 68 17.35 -22.70 -0.11
N GLY A 69 17.66 -23.61 0.81
CA GLY A 69 16.83 -23.91 1.99
C GLY A 69 16.63 -22.68 2.88
N LEU A 70 17.69 -21.91 3.14
CA LEU A 70 17.59 -20.65 3.90
C LEU A 70 16.74 -19.62 3.16
N LEU A 71 16.90 -19.50 1.84
CA LEU A 71 16.08 -18.62 1.02
C LEU A 71 14.60 -19.02 1.06
N LEU A 72 14.28 -20.29 0.91
CA LEU A 72 12.90 -20.78 0.99
C LEU A 72 12.31 -20.57 2.40
N ALA A 73 13.07 -20.84 3.46
CA ALA A 73 12.63 -20.60 4.83
C ALA A 73 12.31 -19.11 5.09
N THR A 74 13.16 -18.20 4.61
CA THR A 74 12.92 -16.75 4.73
C THR A 74 11.70 -16.28 3.92
N ILE A 75 11.49 -16.81 2.71
CA ILE A 75 10.28 -16.54 1.91
C ILE A 75 9.03 -17.04 2.63
N VAL A 76 9.05 -18.27 3.16
CA VAL A 76 7.92 -18.85 3.91
C VAL A 76 7.61 -18.03 5.16
N LEU A 77 8.63 -17.69 5.96
CA LEU A 77 8.46 -16.85 7.14
C LEU A 77 7.81 -15.51 6.78
N THR A 78 8.32 -14.83 5.74
CA THR A 78 7.81 -13.54 5.31
C THR A 78 6.35 -13.62 4.86
N ARG A 79 6.00 -14.61 4.01
CA ARG A 79 4.62 -14.80 3.54
C ARG A 79 3.64 -15.13 4.66
N ARG A 80 4.06 -15.94 5.64
CA ARG A 80 3.23 -16.28 6.81
C ARG A 80 3.09 -15.10 7.75
N ALA A 81 4.17 -14.37 8.01
CA ALA A 81 4.15 -13.15 8.82
C ALA A 81 3.23 -12.08 8.22
N ASP A 82 3.31 -11.86 6.91
CA ASP A 82 2.40 -10.96 6.19
C ASP A 82 0.94 -11.38 6.37
N MET A 83 0.63 -12.67 6.17
CA MET A 83 -0.73 -13.20 6.32
C MET A 83 -1.30 -12.96 7.73
N VAL A 84 -0.51 -13.26 8.77
CA VAL A 84 -0.91 -13.05 10.16
C VAL A 84 -1.05 -11.56 10.46
N GLY A 85 -0.08 -10.75 10.00
CA GLY A 85 -0.09 -9.30 10.15
C GLY A 85 -1.37 -8.70 9.56
N TYR A 86 -1.69 -9.03 8.30
CA TYR A 86 -2.92 -8.57 7.65
C TYR A 86 -4.18 -8.96 8.43
N LYS A 87 -4.29 -10.21 8.90
CA LYS A 87 -5.44 -10.65 9.70
C LYS A 87 -5.62 -9.83 10.99
N GLN A 88 -4.53 -9.43 11.64
CA GLN A 88 -4.59 -8.68 12.89
C GLN A 88 -4.91 -7.19 12.72
N ILE A 89 -4.60 -6.62 11.56
CA ILE A 89 -4.93 -5.21 11.25
C ILE A 89 -6.25 -5.08 10.50
N GLU A 90 -6.74 -6.12 9.83
CA GLU A 90 -7.96 -6.09 9.05
C GLU A 90 -9.21 -5.83 9.92
N GLY A 91 -9.95 -4.79 9.56
CA GLY A 91 -11.14 -4.33 10.31
C GLY A 91 -10.84 -3.27 11.37
N LYS A 92 -9.57 -2.92 11.61
CA LYS A 92 -9.22 -1.74 12.40
C LYS A 92 -9.32 -0.48 11.52
N PRO A 93 -9.83 0.65 12.05
CA PRO A 93 -9.83 1.92 11.31
C PRO A 93 -8.40 2.36 10.94
N GLY A 94 -8.19 2.72 9.67
CA GLY A 94 -6.90 3.14 9.13
C GLY A 94 -5.99 1.98 8.67
N ALA A 95 -6.50 0.76 8.58
CA ALA A 95 -5.68 -0.39 8.19
C ALA A 95 -5.20 -0.33 6.73
N ALA A 96 -6.06 0.08 5.80
CA ALA A 96 -5.73 0.22 4.38
C ALA A 96 -4.67 1.30 4.16
N ILE A 97 -4.75 2.44 4.85
CA ILE A 97 -3.75 3.49 4.70
C ILE A 97 -2.40 3.10 5.31
N GLY A 98 -2.41 2.32 6.40
CA GLY A 98 -1.19 1.73 6.96
C GLY A 98 -0.47 0.79 5.99
N VAL A 99 -1.23 -0.02 5.25
CA VAL A 99 -0.68 -0.93 4.21
C VAL A 99 -0.16 -0.15 3.01
N LEU A 100 -0.85 0.92 2.62
CA LEU A 100 -0.50 1.73 1.45
C LEU A 100 0.58 2.79 1.72
N GLY A 101 0.82 3.16 2.98
CA GLY A 101 1.82 4.18 3.35
C GLY A 101 3.24 3.86 2.88
N ASN A 102 3.58 2.58 2.76
CA ASN A 102 4.88 2.13 2.26
C ASN A 102 5.00 2.15 0.72
N MET A 103 3.93 2.49 -0.02
CA MET A 103 3.94 2.52 -1.49
C MET A 103 4.55 3.79 -2.09
N ASN A 104 4.99 4.75 -1.26
CA ASN A 104 5.62 6.01 -1.70
C ASN A 104 6.78 5.81 -2.69
N LYS A 105 7.54 4.72 -2.55
CA LYS A 105 8.67 4.39 -3.45
C LYS A 105 8.26 3.99 -4.87
N ALA A 106 7.00 3.65 -5.10
CA ALA A 106 6.48 3.17 -6.39
C ALA A 106 5.74 4.26 -7.20
N GLY A 107 5.89 5.53 -6.85
CA GLY A 107 5.21 6.65 -7.53
C GLY A 107 3.74 6.85 -7.13
N PHE A 108 3.32 6.24 -6.02
CA PHE A 108 2.00 6.44 -5.41
C PHE A 108 2.17 7.26 -4.13
N VAL A 109 1.35 8.28 -3.93
CA VAL A 109 1.37 9.10 -2.73
C VAL A 109 0.03 8.92 -2.01
N PHE A 110 0.11 8.45 -0.76
CA PHE A 110 -1.05 8.22 0.09
C PHE A 110 -0.91 9.00 1.40
N PRO A 111 -1.53 10.19 1.52
CA PRO A 111 -1.62 10.93 2.77
C PRO A 111 -2.33 10.11 3.86
N GLN A 112 -1.83 10.21 5.09
CA GLN A 112 -2.42 9.50 6.25
C GLN A 112 -3.74 10.13 6.71
N GLU A 113 -3.94 11.41 6.40
CA GLU A 113 -5.16 12.15 6.73
C GLU A 113 -6.33 11.67 5.84
N PRO A 114 -7.46 11.27 6.44
CA PRO A 114 -8.66 10.97 5.69
C PRO A 114 -9.26 12.25 5.11
N VAL A 115 -9.80 12.16 3.90
CA VAL A 115 -10.53 13.26 3.24
C VAL A 115 -11.96 13.37 3.78
N TRP A 116 -12.51 12.25 4.26
CA TRP A 116 -13.83 12.20 4.87
C TRP A 116 -13.86 11.12 5.93
N VAL A 117 -14.54 11.40 7.04
CA VAL A 117 -14.80 10.45 8.12
C VAL A 117 -16.24 10.62 8.58
N ASP A 118 -16.97 9.52 8.75
CA ASP A 118 -18.26 9.52 9.41
C ASP A 118 -18.05 9.63 10.94
N PRO A 119 -18.58 10.68 11.60
CA PRO A 119 -18.38 10.87 13.04
C PRO A 119 -18.99 9.74 13.88
N LYS A 120 -20.06 9.08 13.39
CA LYS A 120 -20.80 8.04 14.12
C LYS A 120 -20.21 6.66 13.86
N THR A 121 -20.07 6.27 12.59
CA THR A 121 -19.67 4.91 12.21
C THR A 121 -18.17 4.73 12.10
N LYS A 122 -17.39 5.82 12.12
CA LYS A 122 -15.93 5.83 11.90
C LYS A 122 -15.53 5.26 10.53
N ASP A 123 -16.46 5.21 9.57
CA ASP A 123 -16.15 4.92 8.18
C ASP A 123 -15.29 6.07 7.65
N ALA A 124 -14.25 5.77 6.89
CA ALA A 124 -13.29 6.77 6.47
C ALA A 124 -12.88 6.57 5.01
N ILE A 125 -12.59 7.68 4.33
CA ILE A 125 -12.12 7.71 2.96
C ILE A 125 -10.78 8.44 2.92
N TRP A 126 -9.78 7.76 2.39
CA TRP A 126 -8.48 8.31 2.06
C TRP A 126 -8.38 8.55 0.57
N ARG A 127 -7.56 9.53 0.20
CA ARG A 127 -7.30 9.89 -1.19
C ARG A 127 -5.82 9.76 -1.46
N GLY A 128 -5.45 8.89 -2.39
CA GLY A 128 -4.11 8.85 -2.94
C GLY A 128 -4.03 9.37 -4.36
N THR A 129 -2.81 9.67 -4.78
CA THR A 129 -2.50 10.08 -6.15
C THR A 129 -1.35 9.25 -6.70
N SER A 130 -1.38 8.98 -8.00
CA SER A 130 -0.23 8.45 -8.71
C SER A 130 -0.21 8.98 -10.13
N ILE A 131 0.85 8.66 -10.86
CA ILE A 131 0.96 8.94 -12.29
C ILE A 131 -0.25 8.38 -13.07
N ASN A 132 -0.89 7.30 -12.60
CA ASN A 132 -2.05 6.72 -13.30
C ASN A 132 -3.39 7.40 -12.96
N GLY A 133 -3.43 8.37 -12.03
CA GLY A 133 -4.64 9.08 -11.62
C GLY A 133 -4.86 9.14 -10.10
N ILE A 134 -6.12 9.29 -9.70
CA ILE A 134 -6.53 9.54 -8.30
C ILE A 134 -7.21 8.29 -7.75
N TYR A 135 -6.94 7.94 -6.50
CA TYR A 135 -7.48 6.77 -5.83
C TYR A 135 -8.28 7.20 -4.60
N LEU A 136 -9.54 6.82 -4.53
CA LEU A 136 -10.37 6.92 -3.34
C LEU A 136 -10.44 5.54 -2.69
N ILE A 137 -9.92 5.44 -1.48
CA ILE A 137 -9.88 4.20 -0.70
C ILE A 137 -10.79 4.40 0.50
N GLY A 138 -11.79 3.55 0.65
CA GLY A 138 -12.76 3.67 1.74
C GLY A 138 -12.76 2.43 2.61
N GLU A 139 -12.77 2.63 3.91
CA GLU A 139 -12.88 1.56 4.91
C GLU A 139 -14.20 1.67 5.66
N GLY A 140 -14.90 0.53 5.81
CA GLY A 140 -16.21 0.45 6.47
C GLY A 140 -17.30 -0.21 5.60
N GLU A 141 -18.56 0.18 5.79
CA GLU A 141 -19.70 -0.43 5.06
C GLU A 141 -19.81 0.09 3.61
N TYR A 142 -19.98 -0.84 2.66
CA TYR A 142 -19.94 -0.57 1.23
C TYR A 142 -20.93 0.52 0.77
N GLY A 143 -22.21 0.41 1.14
CA GLY A 143 -23.26 1.34 0.70
C GLY A 143 -23.07 2.77 1.21
N ARG A 144 -22.62 2.95 2.45
CA ARG A 144 -22.29 4.27 3.02
C ARG A 144 -21.05 4.87 2.36
N ILE A 145 -20.00 4.07 2.19
CA ILE A 145 -18.73 4.52 1.60
C ILE A 145 -18.91 4.88 0.14
N MET A 146 -19.62 4.08 -0.66
CA MET A 146 -19.82 4.37 -2.07
C MET A 146 -20.55 5.70 -2.26
N ARG A 147 -21.59 5.97 -1.45
CA ARG A 147 -22.28 7.29 -1.47
C ARG A 147 -21.37 8.44 -1.08
N ALA A 148 -20.49 8.25 -0.11
CA ALA A 148 -19.51 9.25 0.30
C ALA A 148 -18.41 9.45 -0.76
N MET A 149 -17.94 8.38 -1.39
CA MET A 149 -16.99 8.41 -2.50
C MET A 149 -17.56 9.12 -3.73
N ASP A 150 -18.84 8.94 -4.04
CA ASP A 150 -19.47 9.61 -5.18
C ASP A 150 -19.49 11.13 -5.00
N ARG A 151 -19.69 11.62 -3.77
CA ARG A 151 -19.56 13.06 -3.46
C ARG A 151 -18.12 13.54 -3.66
N GLN A 152 -17.15 12.78 -3.14
CA GLN A 152 -15.73 13.10 -3.28
C GLN A 152 -15.28 13.08 -4.75
N GLU A 153 -15.75 12.12 -5.55
CA GLU A 153 -15.44 12.04 -6.98
C GLU A 153 -16.00 13.26 -7.74
N ARG A 154 -17.23 13.70 -7.46
CA ARG A 154 -17.80 14.90 -8.08
C ARG A 154 -17.00 16.16 -7.77
N GLU A 155 -16.56 16.30 -6.52
CA GLU A 155 -15.73 17.43 -6.07
C GLU A 155 -14.37 17.43 -6.77
N ILE A 156 -13.73 16.26 -6.83
CA ILE A 156 -12.45 16.09 -7.54
C ILE A 156 -12.62 16.43 -9.02
N LYS A 157 -13.68 15.93 -9.66
CA LYS A 157 -14.00 16.22 -11.07
C LYS A 157 -14.22 17.70 -11.34
N GLY A 158 -14.75 18.46 -10.38
CA GLY A 158 -14.86 19.91 -10.48
C GLY A 158 -13.51 20.63 -10.56
N VAL A 159 -12.49 20.11 -9.86
CA VAL A 159 -11.13 20.70 -9.83
C VAL A 159 -10.22 20.16 -10.94
N THR A 160 -10.49 18.94 -11.41
CA THR A 160 -9.84 18.35 -12.58
C THR A 160 -10.61 18.61 -13.88
N ALA A 161 -11.54 19.57 -13.88
CA ALA A 161 -12.29 19.94 -15.07
C ALA A 161 -11.33 20.32 -16.21
N GLY A 162 -11.51 19.73 -17.38
CA GLY A 162 -10.62 19.89 -18.54
C GLY A 162 -9.46 18.89 -18.62
N SER A 163 -9.26 18.02 -17.61
CA SER A 163 -8.29 16.93 -17.66
C SER A 163 -9.00 15.58 -17.51
N SER A 164 -8.69 14.62 -18.37
CA SER A 164 -9.27 13.27 -18.37
C SER A 164 -8.64 12.34 -17.32
N ILE A 165 -8.46 12.87 -16.09
CA ILE A 165 -7.83 12.15 -14.98
C ILE A 165 -8.83 11.12 -14.42
N PRO A 166 -8.49 9.82 -14.41
CA PRO A 166 -9.35 8.79 -13.86
C PRO A 166 -9.35 8.82 -12.33
N VAL A 167 -10.52 8.57 -11.75
CA VAL A 167 -10.72 8.40 -10.30
C VAL A 167 -11.11 6.95 -10.04
N TYR A 168 -10.25 6.21 -9.34
CA TYR A 168 -10.48 4.81 -8.97
C TYR A 168 -11.10 4.74 -7.57
N ARG A 169 -12.25 4.10 -7.44
CA ARG A 169 -12.93 3.87 -6.15
C ARG A 169 -12.65 2.44 -5.68
N ILE A 170 -12.10 2.30 -4.49
CA ILE A 170 -11.74 1.00 -3.89
C ILE A 170 -12.34 0.95 -2.47
N ALA A 171 -13.39 0.16 -2.30
CA ALA A 171 -13.94 -0.13 -0.97
C ALA A 171 -13.17 -1.32 -0.37
N VAL A 172 -12.63 -1.14 0.84
CA VAL A 172 -11.86 -2.14 1.58
C VAL A 172 -12.74 -2.79 2.63
N GLY A 173 -12.70 -4.12 2.70
CA GLY A 173 -13.49 -4.90 3.65
C GLY A 173 -13.66 -6.35 3.21
N ARG A 174 -14.55 -7.08 3.89
CA ARG A 174 -14.79 -8.52 3.66
C ARG A 174 -16.01 -8.82 2.79
N GLY A 175 -16.74 -7.79 2.34
CA GLY A 175 -17.92 -7.96 1.50
C GLY A 175 -17.59 -8.41 0.06
N PRO A 176 -18.55 -8.95 -0.70
CA PRO A 176 -18.34 -9.47 -2.05
C PRO A 176 -17.91 -8.41 -3.08
N LYS A 177 -18.28 -7.14 -2.85
CA LYS A 177 -17.89 -5.99 -3.68
C LYS A 177 -16.73 -5.18 -3.09
N GLN A 178 -16.14 -5.68 -2.00
CA GLN A 178 -15.02 -5.04 -1.32
C GLN A 178 -13.73 -5.80 -1.59
N VAL A 179 -12.62 -5.10 -1.49
CA VAL A 179 -11.27 -5.66 -1.64
C VAL A 179 -10.75 -6.00 -0.25
N ALA A 180 -10.36 -7.26 -0.04
CA ALA A 180 -9.72 -7.69 1.19
C ALA A 180 -8.40 -6.93 1.41
N LEU A 181 -8.04 -6.67 2.67
CA LEU A 181 -6.91 -5.77 2.99
C LEU A 181 -5.59 -6.22 2.33
N LYS A 182 -5.34 -7.53 2.31
CA LYS A 182 -4.16 -8.16 1.67
C LYS A 182 -4.04 -7.84 0.17
N ASP A 183 -5.16 -7.58 -0.50
CA ASP A 183 -5.25 -7.39 -1.95
C ASP A 183 -5.34 -5.92 -2.35
N VAL A 184 -5.46 -4.98 -1.40
CA VAL A 184 -5.63 -3.54 -1.67
C VAL A 184 -4.46 -2.99 -2.50
N ARG A 185 -3.21 -3.32 -2.12
CA ARG A 185 -2.01 -2.92 -2.87
C ARG A 185 -2.03 -3.43 -4.31
N LYS A 186 -2.51 -4.66 -4.52
CA LYS A 186 -2.65 -5.28 -5.83
C LYS A 186 -3.76 -4.61 -6.64
N ALA A 187 -4.89 -4.26 -6.02
CA ALA A 187 -5.99 -3.54 -6.67
C ALA A 187 -5.55 -2.14 -7.12
N VAL A 188 -4.90 -1.38 -6.25
CA VAL A 188 -4.35 -0.05 -6.54
C VAL A 188 -3.34 -0.09 -7.70
N THR A 189 -2.42 -1.05 -7.71
CA THR A 189 -1.38 -1.14 -8.76
C THR A 189 -1.93 -1.64 -10.10
N ARG A 190 -3.03 -2.41 -10.08
CA ARG A 190 -3.71 -2.89 -11.29
C ARG A 190 -4.67 -1.88 -11.90
N ALA A 191 -5.16 -0.93 -11.11
CA ALA A 191 -6.01 0.15 -11.58
C ALA A 191 -5.26 1.02 -12.61
N LYS A 192 -5.58 0.78 -13.89
CA LYS A 192 -5.02 1.45 -15.06
C LYS A 192 -6.16 1.82 -15.97
N SER A 193 -6.20 3.08 -16.39
CA SER A 193 -7.15 3.58 -17.37
C SER A 193 -6.46 3.79 -18.69
N TYR A 194 -7.23 3.61 -19.76
CA TYR A 194 -6.76 3.76 -21.12
C TYR A 194 -7.61 4.85 -21.79
N LEU A 195 -6.94 5.79 -22.44
CA LEU A 195 -7.57 6.82 -23.24
C LEU A 195 -7.53 6.41 -24.71
N PRO A 196 -8.51 6.86 -25.52
CA PRO A 196 -8.40 6.83 -26.97
C PRO A 196 -7.11 7.53 -27.41
N THR A 197 -6.49 6.99 -28.45
CA THR A 197 -5.37 7.65 -29.12
C THR A 197 -5.89 8.63 -30.17
N ASP A 198 -5.22 9.78 -30.27
CA ASP A 198 -5.53 10.81 -31.26
C ASP A 198 -4.57 10.71 -32.45
N HIS A 199 -4.51 9.53 -33.07
CA HIS A 199 -3.66 9.31 -34.23
C HIS A 199 -4.31 9.89 -35.49
N LYS A 200 -3.65 10.86 -36.12
CA LYS A 200 -4.10 11.46 -37.39
C LYS A 200 -4.18 10.44 -38.54
N ASN A 201 -3.35 9.39 -38.50
CA ASN A 201 -3.36 8.34 -39.51
C ASN A 201 -4.39 7.24 -39.13
N PRO A 202 -5.42 7.00 -39.96
CA PRO A 202 -6.48 6.03 -39.67
C PRO A 202 -5.99 4.58 -39.54
N LEU A 203 -4.90 4.20 -40.24
CA LEU A 203 -4.30 2.87 -40.11
C LEU A 203 -3.66 2.67 -38.74
N ILE A 204 -2.93 3.68 -38.25
CA ILE A 204 -2.28 3.63 -36.94
C ILE A 204 -3.32 3.69 -35.82
N ALA A 205 -4.39 4.48 -35.97
CA ALA A 205 -5.51 4.52 -35.04
C ALA A 205 -6.19 3.15 -34.89
N LYS A 206 -6.28 2.36 -35.97
CA LYS A 206 -6.86 1.02 -35.94
C LYS A 206 -5.95 -0.02 -35.27
N ILE A 207 -4.63 0.12 -35.41
CA ILE A 207 -3.63 -0.79 -34.80
C ILE A 207 -3.43 -0.47 -33.31
N HIS A 208 -3.41 0.82 -32.95
CA HIS A 208 -3.22 1.29 -31.58
C HIS A 208 -4.40 2.17 -31.16
N PRO A 209 -5.57 1.60 -30.86
CA PRO A 209 -6.78 2.37 -30.57
C PRO A 209 -6.78 3.04 -29.19
N ARG A 210 -5.88 2.63 -28.29
CA ARG A 210 -5.86 3.10 -26.90
C ARG A 210 -4.44 3.23 -26.38
N ARG A 211 -4.19 4.28 -25.61
CA ARG A 211 -2.96 4.50 -24.85
C ARG A 211 -3.25 4.50 -23.36
N ARG A 212 -2.27 4.09 -22.56
CA ARG A 212 -2.38 4.16 -21.10
C ARG A 212 -2.40 5.62 -20.65
N PHE A 213 -3.29 5.96 -19.73
CA PHE A 213 -3.27 7.26 -19.06
C PHE A 213 -2.07 7.35 -18.11
N LEU A 214 -1.23 8.36 -18.30
CA LEU A 214 -0.06 8.65 -17.46
C LEU A 214 0.10 10.17 -17.36
N LEU A 215 0.22 10.67 -16.12
CA LEU A 215 0.59 12.05 -15.82
C LEU A 215 2.11 12.20 -15.85
N THR A 216 2.59 13.32 -16.38
CA THR A 216 3.96 13.78 -16.12
C THR A 216 4.11 14.17 -14.65
N LYS A 217 5.35 14.22 -14.14
CA LYS A 217 5.60 14.61 -12.75
C LYS A 217 5.07 16.02 -12.43
N SER A 218 5.27 16.98 -13.34
CA SER A 218 4.77 18.35 -13.19
C SER A 218 3.23 18.43 -13.17
N GLU A 219 2.54 17.65 -14.02
CA GLU A 219 1.08 17.55 -13.99
C GLU A 219 0.60 16.89 -12.68
N GLN A 220 1.31 15.88 -12.19
CA GLN A 220 1.01 15.22 -10.92
C GLN A 220 1.19 16.20 -9.74
N ASP A 221 2.24 17.02 -9.73
CA ASP A 221 2.48 18.01 -8.69
C ASP A 221 1.40 19.11 -8.71
N THR A 222 1.06 19.61 -9.91
CA THR A 222 -0.04 20.55 -10.10
C THR A 222 -1.37 19.97 -9.62
N LEU A 223 -1.63 18.70 -9.91
CA LEU A 223 -2.80 17.98 -9.43
C LEU A 223 -2.80 17.87 -7.90
N ASN A 224 -1.67 17.50 -7.30
CA ASN A 224 -1.53 17.40 -5.85
C ASN A 224 -1.82 18.73 -5.17
N ASP A 225 -1.35 19.84 -5.71
CA ASP A 225 -1.60 21.18 -5.15
C ASP A 225 -3.08 21.58 -5.28
N ARG A 226 -3.71 21.33 -6.43
CA ARG A 226 -5.16 21.51 -6.62
C ARG A 226 -6.00 20.66 -5.65
N LEU A 227 -5.57 19.43 -5.41
CA LEU A 227 -6.24 18.52 -4.48
C LEU A 227 -6.06 18.94 -3.02
N ARG A 228 -4.90 19.51 -2.67
CA ARG A 228 -4.63 20.10 -1.36
C ARG A 228 -5.48 21.34 -1.10
N THR A 229 -5.60 22.25 -2.07
CA THR A 229 -6.44 23.45 -1.92
C THR A 229 -7.92 23.07 -1.79
N LEU A 230 -8.40 22.06 -2.53
CA LEU A 230 -9.74 21.50 -2.36
C LEU A 230 -9.99 21.00 -0.93
N GLN A 231 -9.01 20.29 -0.35
CA GLN A 231 -9.12 19.77 1.02
C GLN A 231 -9.07 20.90 2.07
N ALA A 232 -8.22 21.91 1.85
CA ALA A 232 -8.14 23.08 2.73
C ALA A 232 -9.43 23.90 2.75
N LYS A 233 -10.09 24.08 1.60
CA LYS A 233 -11.38 24.78 1.50
C LYS A 233 -12.48 24.12 2.34
N ARG A 234 -12.35 22.83 2.67
CA ARG A 234 -13.31 22.08 3.49
C ARG A 234 -13.07 22.14 5.00
N GLY A 235 -12.04 22.87 5.46
CA GLY A 235 -11.76 23.03 6.88
C GLY A 235 -11.07 21.83 7.54
N TYR A 236 -10.62 20.84 6.77
CA TYR A 236 -9.84 19.70 7.27
C TYR A 236 -8.33 19.90 7.19
N ALA A 237 -7.84 21.00 6.59
CA ALA A 237 -6.41 21.28 6.58
C ALA A 237 -6.02 22.08 7.82
N VAL A 238 -5.09 21.56 8.61
CA VAL A 238 -4.35 22.37 9.60
C VAL A 238 -3.47 23.34 8.81
N PRO A 239 -3.63 24.67 8.97
CA PRO A 239 -2.76 25.64 8.32
C PRO A 239 -1.27 25.37 8.62
N LYS A 240 -0.40 25.54 7.62
CA LYS A 240 1.05 25.34 7.78
C LYS A 240 1.58 26.22 8.91
N GLY A 241 2.35 25.62 9.83
CA GLY A 241 2.99 26.32 10.96
C GLY A 241 2.21 26.31 12.27
N ILE A 242 1.10 25.58 12.35
CA ILE A 242 0.36 25.41 13.61
C ILE A 242 0.85 24.15 14.31
N ASP A 243 1.41 24.32 15.49
CA ASP A 243 1.75 23.24 16.40
C ASP A 243 0.45 22.60 16.93
N PRO A 244 0.19 21.30 16.69
CA PRO A 244 -0.98 20.59 17.18
C PRO A 244 -1.09 20.55 18.71
N THR A 245 0.03 20.74 19.41
CA THR A 245 0.13 20.64 20.87
C THR A 245 0.05 21.99 21.57
N HIS A 246 0.00 23.10 20.83
CA HIS A 246 -0.06 24.44 21.40
C HIS A 246 -1.35 25.17 20.99
N PRO A 247 -2.26 25.48 21.93
CA PRO A 247 -3.47 26.24 21.64
C PRO A 247 -3.11 27.62 21.08
N GLN A 248 -3.73 28.02 19.97
CA GLN A 248 -3.54 29.35 19.42
C GLN A 248 -4.02 30.41 20.41
N ARG A 249 -3.10 31.29 20.83
CA ARG A 249 -3.47 32.53 21.53
C ARG A 249 -4.10 33.49 20.54
N VAL A 250 -5.41 33.38 20.34
CA VAL A 250 -6.16 34.38 19.59
C VAL A 250 -6.10 35.69 20.37
N SER A 251 -5.53 36.73 19.77
CA SER A 251 -5.46 38.03 20.44
C SER A 251 -6.88 38.57 20.64
N ARG A 252 -7.20 39.06 21.84
CA ARG A 252 -8.53 39.62 22.15
C ARG A 252 -8.93 40.76 21.20
N ARG A 253 -7.93 41.41 20.59
CA ARG A 253 -8.09 42.48 19.60
C ARG A 253 -8.62 41.97 18.26
N ALA A 254 -8.31 40.73 17.85
CA ALA A 254 -8.81 40.11 16.62
C ALA A 254 -10.25 39.58 16.76
N MET A 255 -10.72 39.36 17.99
CA MET A 255 -12.09 38.90 18.29
C MET A 255 -13.12 40.04 18.34
N ARG A 256 -12.68 41.30 18.34
CA ARG A 256 -13.56 42.46 18.27
C ARG A 256 -13.69 42.84 16.80
N GLY A 257 -14.76 42.36 16.18
CA GLY A 257 -15.14 42.74 14.81
C GLY A 257 -15.14 44.27 14.66
N ARG A 258 -14.74 44.72 13.48
CA ARG A 258 -14.79 46.13 13.09
C ARG A 258 -16.20 46.54 12.71
#